data_AF-A0A383S2G3-F1
#
_entry.id   AF-A0A383S2G3-F1
#
_cell.length_a   1.000
_cell.length_b   1.000
_cell.length_c   1.000
_cell.angle_alpha   90.00
_cell.angle_beta   90.00
_cell.angle_gamma   90.00
#
_symmetry.space_group_name_H-M   'P 1'
#
loop_
_entity.id
_entity.type
_entity.pdbx_description
1 polymer ?
#
loop_
_entity_poly.entity_id
_entity_poly.type
_entity_poly.pdbx_seq_one_letter_code
_entity_poly.pdbx_strand_id
1 'polypeptide(L)'
;MLKIVPDPPHSPHSLEDTILQATESALCAQTVAHQALLLQPKSPVSVLIMAAMHELEALRMLLESALIHVQPPPSRGRCTKTRVMCRLYGPFRGQARSYRGSAVIGMTRGL
;
A
#
# COMPACT_ATOMS: atom_id res chain seq x y z
N MET A 1 19.20 33.82 -10.04
CA MET A 1 17.73 33.80 -10.27
C MET A 1 17.33 32.39 -10.62
N LEU A 2 16.78 31.63 -9.66
CA LEU A 2 16.23 30.32 -9.92
C LEU A 2 14.84 30.54 -10.51
N LYS A 3 14.67 30.30 -11.82
CA LYS A 3 13.34 30.17 -12.39
C LYS A 3 12.71 28.99 -11.64
N ILE A 4 11.70 29.27 -10.83
CA ILE A 4 10.83 28.24 -10.25
C ILE A 4 10.24 27.54 -11.47
N VAL A 5 10.80 26.39 -11.80
CA VAL A 5 10.26 25.51 -12.83
C VAL A 5 8.99 24.97 -12.19
N PRO A 6 7.79 25.33 -12.68
CA PRO A 6 6.59 24.69 -12.20
C PRO A 6 6.74 23.20 -12.45
N ASP A 7 6.49 22.40 -11.42
CA ASP A 7 6.56 20.94 -11.54
C ASP A 7 5.76 20.50 -12.78
N PRO A 8 6.31 19.57 -13.58
CA PRO A 8 5.64 19.10 -14.78
C PRO A 8 4.24 18.59 -14.39
N PRO A 9 3.20 18.90 -15.19
CA PRO A 9 1.83 18.48 -14.89
C PRO A 9 1.86 16.98 -14.64
N HIS A 10 1.59 16.59 -13.40
CA HIS A 10 1.56 15.19 -13.01
C HIS A 10 0.64 14.49 -14.01
N SER A 11 1.23 13.53 -14.73
CA SER A 11 0.57 12.74 -15.75
C SER A 11 -0.81 12.32 -15.27
N PRO A 12 -1.85 12.40 -16.12
CA PRO A 12 -3.23 12.20 -15.71
C PRO A 12 -3.39 10.86 -15.00
N HIS A 13 -3.61 10.96 -13.68
CA HIS A 13 -4.01 9.90 -12.77
C HIS A 13 -3.00 8.77 -12.63
N SER A 14 -2.18 8.82 -11.58
CA SER A 14 -1.54 7.60 -11.09
C SER A 14 -2.62 6.54 -10.85
N LEU A 15 -2.29 5.26 -11.04
CA LEU A 15 -3.20 4.16 -10.69
C LEU A 15 -3.67 4.31 -9.24
N GLU A 16 -2.78 4.78 -8.36
CA GLU A 16 -3.09 5.13 -6.98
C GLU A 16 -4.17 6.22 -6.87
N ASP A 17 -4.06 7.32 -7.59
CA ASP A 17 -5.06 8.40 -7.60
C ASP A 17 -6.42 7.89 -8.10
N THR A 18 -6.41 7.00 -9.10
CA THR A 18 -7.64 6.39 -9.64
C THR A 18 -8.31 5.49 -8.62
N ILE A 19 -7.54 4.68 -7.89
CA ILE A 19 -8.07 3.81 -6.84
C ILE A 19 -8.57 4.65 -5.65
N LEU A 20 -7.88 5.73 -5.31
CA LEU A 20 -8.30 6.67 -4.27
C LEU A 20 -9.63 7.34 -4.64
N GLN A 21 -9.73 7.86 -5.87
CA GLN A 21 -10.96 8.45 -6.40
C GLN A 21 -12.12 7.43 -6.47
N ALA A 22 -11.84 6.18 -6.86
CA ALA A 22 -12.84 5.12 -6.85
C ALA A 22 -13.35 4.82 -5.43
N THR A 23 -12.46 4.89 -4.43
CA THR A 23 -12.81 4.68 -3.02
C THR A 23 -13.71 5.80 -2.50
N GLU A 24 -13.40 7.06 -2.82
CA GLU A 24 -14.25 8.22 -2.49
C GLU A 24 -15.62 8.14 -3.18
N SER A 25 -15.65 7.70 -4.45
CA SER A 25 -16.90 7.49 -5.17
C SER A 25 -17.74 6.37 -4.56
N ALA A 26 -17.13 5.26 -4.13
CA ALA A 26 -17.84 4.16 -3.49
C ALA A 26 -18.43 4.58 -2.14
N LEU A 27 -17.70 5.37 -1.35
CA LEU A 27 -18.19 5.99 -0.11
C LEU A 27 -19.40 6.88 -0.38
N CYS A 28 -19.33 7.74 -1.39
CA CYS A 28 -20.44 8.60 -1.79
C CYS A 28 -21.67 7.79 -2.22
N ALA A 29 -21.48 6.73 -3.01
CA ALA A 29 -22.58 5.85 -3.41
C ALA A 29 -23.22 5.16 -2.18
N GLN A 30 -22.41 4.74 -1.21
CA GLN A 30 -22.86 4.08 0.01
C GLN A 30 -23.68 5.04 0.90
N THR A 31 -23.28 6.31 1.03
CA THR A 31 -24.05 7.30 1.79
C THR A 31 -25.38 7.64 1.11
N VAL A 32 -25.40 7.77 -0.22
CA VAL A 32 -26.63 7.98 -0.99
C VAL A 32 -27.57 6.79 -0.86
N ALA A 33 -27.06 5.57 -0.97
CA ALA A 33 -27.84 4.35 -0.76
C ALA A 33 -28.41 4.29 0.66
N HIS A 34 -27.60 4.58 1.67
CA HIS A 34 -28.06 4.64 3.07
C HIS A 34 -29.17 5.68 3.26
N GLN A 35 -29.02 6.86 2.66
CA GLN A 35 -30.05 7.90 2.75
C GLN A 35 -31.34 7.51 2.02
N ALA A 36 -31.25 6.80 0.89
CA ALA A 36 -32.41 6.28 0.19
C ALA A 36 -33.18 5.23 1.03
N LEU A 37 -32.49 4.42 1.83
CA LEU A 37 -33.12 3.50 2.79
C LEU A 37 -33.93 4.24 3.85
N LEU A 38 -33.37 5.33 4.39
CA LEU A 38 -34.05 6.14 5.42
C LEU A 38 -35.32 6.79 4.89
N LEU A 39 -35.34 7.16 3.60
CA LEU A 39 -36.51 7.76 2.97
C LEU A 39 -37.63 6.74 2.68
N GLN A 40 -37.31 5.49 2.35
CA GLN A 40 -38.32 4.47 2.02
C GLN A 40 -38.00 3.08 2.63
N PRO A 41 -38.06 2.94 3.97
CA PRO A 41 -37.62 1.72 4.65
C PRO A 41 -38.50 0.49 4.37
N LYS A 42 -39.78 0.68 4.04
CA LYS A 42 -40.77 -0.42 3.87
C LYS A 42 -41.05 -0.80 2.41
N SER A 43 -40.28 -0.29 1.46
CA SER A 43 -40.42 -0.61 0.04
C SER A 43 -39.66 -1.89 -0.30
N PRO A 44 -40.09 -2.76 -1.24
CA PRO A 44 -39.25 -3.85 -1.77
C PRO A 44 -37.91 -3.34 -2.33
N VAL A 45 -37.84 -2.07 -2.72
CA VAL A 45 -36.62 -1.39 -3.16
C VAL A 45 -35.60 -1.28 -2.01
N SER A 46 -36.03 -1.24 -0.74
CA SER A 46 -35.10 -1.16 0.40
C SER A 46 -34.23 -2.41 0.52
N VAL A 47 -34.74 -3.59 0.20
CA VAL A 47 -33.95 -4.83 0.17
C VAL A 47 -32.87 -4.75 -0.92
N LEU A 48 -33.20 -4.21 -2.09
CA LEU A 48 -32.23 -4.00 -3.18
C LEU A 48 -31.16 -2.97 -2.79
N ILE A 49 -31.54 -1.89 -2.10
CA ILE A 49 -30.59 -0.88 -1.63
C ILE A 49 -29.67 -1.45 -0.53
N MET A 50 -30.19 -2.25 0.40
CA MET A 50 -29.36 -2.94 1.41
C MET A 50 -28.37 -3.92 0.77
N ALA A 51 -28.78 -4.63 -0.29
CA ALA A 51 -27.88 -5.48 -1.07
C ALA A 51 -26.81 -4.65 -1.79
N ALA A 52 -27.20 -3.55 -2.43
CA ALA A 52 -26.25 -2.63 -3.08
C ALA A 52 -25.25 -2.03 -2.08
N MET A 53 -25.67 -1.71 -0.85
CA MET A 53 -24.76 -1.26 0.21
C MET A 53 -23.72 -2.33 0.58
N HIS A 54 -24.10 -3.62 0.63
CA HIS A 54 -23.15 -4.70 0.88
C HIS A 54 -22.15 -4.87 -0.26
N GLU A 55 -22.58 -4.79 -1.51
CA GLU A 55 -21.70 -4.84 -2.68
C GLU A 55 -20.73 -3.65 -2.72
N LEU A 56 -21.18 -2.45 -2.31
CA LEU A 56 -20.34 -1.27 -2.19
C LEU A 56 -19.28 -1.42 -1.08
N GLU A 57 -19.61 -2.04 0.05
CA GLU A 57 -18.63 -2.35 1.10
C GLU A 57 -17.60 -3.38 0.61
N ALA A 58 -18.04 -4.43 -0.10
CA ALA A 58 -17.13 -5.41 -0.70
C ALA A 58 -16.19 -4.76 -1.74
N LEU A 59 -16.72 -3.84 -2.56
CA LEU A 59 -15.92 -3.07 -3.51
C LEU A 59 -14.85 -2.23 -2.80
N ARG A 60 -15.19 -1.57 -1.68
CA ARG A 60 -14.22 -0.80 -0.89
C ARG A 60 -13.10 -1.67 -0.35
N MET A 61 -13.41 -2.85 0.17
CA MET A 61 -12.40 -3.80 0.63
C MET A 61 -11.44 -4.22 -0.49
N LEU A 62 -11.95 -4.41 -1.71
CA LEU A 62 -11.12 -4.72 -2.88
C LEU A 62 -10.23 -3.54 -3.29
N LEU A 63 -10.75 -2.31 -3.24
CA LEU A 63 -9.99 -1.09 -3.54
C LEU A 63 -8.88 -0.86 -2.50
N GLU A 64 -9.18 -1.03 -1.21
CA GLU A 64 -8.19 -0.95 -0.13
C GLU A 64 -7.11 -2.03 -0.28
N SER A 65 -7.49 -3.26 -0.64
CA SER A 65 -6.53 -4.32 -0.97
C SER A 65 -5.68 -3.96 -2.19
N ALA A 66 -6.27 -3.37 -3.23
CA ALA A 66 -5.56 -2.94 -4.43
C ALA A 66 -4.53 -1.84 -4.10
N LEU A 67 -4.86 -0.89 -3.21
CA LEU A 67 -3.90 0.13 -2.75
C LEU A 67 -2.67 -0.48 -2.08
N ILE A 68 -2.84 -1.53 -1.28
CA ILE A 68 -1.72 -2.24 -0.63
C ILE A 68 -0.77 -2.84 -1.67
N HIS A 69 -1.29 -3.32 -2.81
CA HIS A 69 -0.47 -3.87 -3.89
C HIS A 69 0.20 -2.80 -4.74
N VAL A 70 -0.41 -1.62 -4.87
CA VAL A 70 0.12 -0.49 -5.65
C VAL A 70 1.16 0.30 -4.85
N GLN A 71 1.08 0.34 -3.53
CA GLN A 71 2.15 0.88 -2.69
C GLN A 71 3.40 -0.02 -2.79
N PRO A 72 4.51 0.42 -3.42
CA PRO A 72 5.77 -0.26 -3.21
C PRO A 72 6.10 -0.18 -1.71
N PRO A 73 6.79 -1.20 -1.13
CA PRO A 73 7.30 -1.08 0.23
C PRO A 73 8.00 0.27 0.34
N PRO A 74 7.79 1.04 1.43
CA PRO A 74 8.51 2.29 1.63
C PRO A 74 9.96 1.93 1.38
N SER A 75 10.58 2.60 0.40
CA SER A 75 11.95 2.32 0.03
C SER A 75 12.82 2.59 1.24
N ARG A 76 12.91 1.61 2.15
CA ARG A 76 14.01 1.39 3.07
C ARG A 76 15.20 1.44 2.14
N GLY A 77 15.97 2.51 2.29
CA GLY A 77 16.85 3.02 1.26
C GLY A 77 17.45 1.91 0.44
N ARG A 78 17.35 2.03 -0.89
CA ARG A 78 18.35 1.42 -1.75
C ARG A 78 19.69 1.87 -1.21
N CYS A 79 20.32 1.02 -0.42
CA CYS A 79 21.72 1.11 -0.08
C CYS A 79 22.44 0.79 -1.38
N THR A 80 22.51 1.78 -2.28
CA THR A 80 23.44 1.76 -3.38
C THR A 80 24.81 1.67 -2.73
N LYS A 81 25.49 0.54 -2.92
CA LYS A 81 26.88 0.34 -2.54
C LYS A 81 27.74 1.44 -3.18
N THR A 82 27.80 2.59 -2.52
CA THR A 82 28.84 3.60 -2.66
C THR A 82 29.22 4.05 -1.26
N ARG A 83 29.69 3.09 -0.46
CA ARG A 83 31.02 3.13 0.17
C ARG A 83 31.51 4.46 0.78
N VAL A 84 30.68 5.35 1.34
CA VAL A 84 31.21 6.57 2.01
C VAL A 84 30.46 6.96 3.30
N MET A 85 29.18 6.65 3.46
CA MET A 85 28.40 7.12 4.63
C MET A 85 28.12 6.06 5.72
N CYS A 86 28.96 5.05 5.84
CA CYS A 86 29.10 4.31 7.12
C CYS A 86 30.20 4.91 8.03
N ARG A 87 30.80 6.04 7.65
CA ARG A 87 32.00 6.58 8.32
C ARG A 87 31.75 7.77 9.26
N LEU A 88 30.56 8.37 9.29
CA LEU A 88 30.35 9.63 10.04
C LEU A 88 29.34 9.59 11.18
N TYR A 89 28.51 8.55 11.32
CA TYR A 89 27.60 8.43 12.46
C TYR A 89 27.44 6.96 12.89
N GLY A 90 28.35 6.49 13.74
CA GLY A 90 28.00 5.47 14.76
C GLY A 90 27.36 6.17 15.97
N PRO A 91 26.96 5.47 17.06
CA PRO A 91 27.16 4.05 17.37
C PRO A 91 25.89 3.37 17.94
N PHE A 92 25.52 2.14 17.55
CA PHE A 92 24.82 1.26 18.51
C PHE A 92 25.03 -0.22 18.15
N ARG A 93 25.80 -0.88 19.02
CA ARG A 93 26.00 -2.32 19.06
C ARG A 93 24.64 -3.01 19.25
N GLY A 94 24.29 -3.91 18.33
CA GLY A 94 23.17 -4.83 18.48
C GLY A 94 23.56 -6.16 17.87
N GLN A 95 24.03 -7.06 18.72
CA GLN A 95 24.50 -8.39 18.41
C GLN A 95 23.33 -9.27 17.94
N ALA A 96 23.33 -9.69 16.66
CA ALA A 96 22.46 -10.76 16.20
C ALA A 96 23.31 -11.83 15.52
N ARG A 97 23.81 -12.77 16.34
CA ARG A 97 24.22 -14.10 15.84
C ARG A 97 22.96 -14.78 15.32
N SER A 98 22.95 -15.14 14.04
CA SER A 98 21.99 -16.11 13.52
C SER A 98 22.77 -17.22 12.84
N TYR A 99 22.94 -18.32 13.58
CA TYR A 99 23.36 -19.60 13.05
C TYR A 99 22.23 -20.18 12.22
N ARG A 100 22.45 -20.47 10.94
CA ARG A 100 21.83 -21.63 10.27
C ARG A 100 22.51 -21.93 8.93
N GLY A 101 23.01 -23.16 8.79
CA GLY A 101 23.27 -23.76 7.48
C GLY A 101 24.66 -24.36 7.33
N SER A 102 24.84 -25.57 7.84
CA SER A 102 26.00 -26.43 7.64
C SER A 102 26.38 -26.56 6.16
N ALA A 103 27.59 -26.12 5.81
CA ALA A 103 28.29 -26.61 4.63
C ALA A 103 29.19 -27.76 5.09
N VAL A 104 28.69 -28.99 4.88
CA VAL A 104 29.54 -30.18 4.77
C VAL A 104 30.44 -29.96 3.55
N ILE A 105 31.76 -30.04 3.72
CA ILE A 105 32.76 -30.50 2.73
C ILE A 105 34.16 -30.35 3.38
N GLY A 106 34.98 -31.41 3.32
CA GLY A 106 36.43 -31.28 3.51
C GLY A 106 37.08 -32.30 4.44
N MET A 107 36.92 -33.59 4.14
CA MET A 107 37.72 -34.65 4.73
C MET A 107 39.10 -34.65 4.03
N THR A 108 40.14 -34.15 4.68
CA THR A 108 41.52 -34.37 4.26
C THR A 108 42.37 -34.82 5.45
N ARG A 109 42.73 -36.10 5.40
CA ARG A 109 43.80 -36.77 6.15
C ARG A 109 45.12 -36.02 5.97
N GLY A 110 45.96 -36.02 7.01
CA GLY A 110 47.35 -35.60 6.88
C GLY A 110 48.13 -35.70 8.19
N LEU A 111 48.56 -36.92 8.49
CA LEU A 111 49.73 -37.36 9.29
C LEU A 111 49.92 -36.77 10.70
#